data_AF-A0A520TW11-F1
#
_entry.id   AF-A0A520TW11-F1
#
_cell.length_a   1.000
_cell.length_b   1.000
_cell.length_c   1.000
_cell.angle_alpha   90.00
_cell.angle_beta   90.00
_cell.angle_gamma   90.00
#
_symmetry.space_group_name_H-M   'P 1'
#
loop_
_entity.id
_entity.type
_entity.pdbx_description
1 polymer ?
#
loop_
_entity_poly.entity_id
_entity_poly.type
_entity_poly.pdbx_seq_one_letter_code
_entity_poly.pdbx_strand_id
1 'polypeptide(L)'
;MSKDSDEIISIKVAGVEYQLHCPKDEQRGLLNAADYLNKKVKKIKRQAKFLSIEKASVLAGLEVANELLNSDKVEISEPHTELDSSEKEIVESKEISETEQNTNKTDDLSIKLVSEISELSKL
;
A
#
# COMPACT_ATOMS: atom_id res chain seq x y z
N MET A 1 28.36 -18.40 -21.09
CA MET A 1 28.93 -17.09 -20.72
C MET A 1 27.76 -16.20 -20.37
N SER A 2 27.50 -15.99 -19.08
CA SER A 2 26.79 -14.82 -18.52
C SER A 2 27.13 -14.81 -17.04
N LYS A 3 28.03 -13.91 -16.63
CA LYS A 3 28.20 -13.54 -15.22
C LYS A 3 27.22 -12.41 -14.99
N ASP A 4 26.00 -12.75 -14.58
CA ASP A 4 25.12 -11.78 -13.93
C ASP A 4 25.90 -11.27 -12.72
N SER A 5 26.43 -10.06 -12.88
CA SER A 5 27.37 -9.49 -11.92
C SER A 5 26.53 -8.90 -10.81
N ASP A 6 26.25 -9.72 -9.79
CA ASP A 6 25.61 -9.26 -8.55
C ASP A 6 26.39 -8.04 -8.03
N GLU A 7 25.77 -6.88 -8.10
CA GLU A 7 26.33 -5.63 -7.60
C GLU A 7 25.68 -5.28 -6.26
N ILE A 8 26.49 -4.74 -5.35
CA ILE A 8 26.00 -4.25 -4.06
C ILE A 8 25.42 -2.86 -4.29
N ILE A 9 24.12 -2.71 -4.06
CA ILE A 9 23.42 -1.43 -4.09
C ILE A 9 23.08 -0.97 -2.67
N SER A 10 23.24 0.33 -2.41
CA SER A 10 22.85 0.95 -1.14
C SER A 10 21.49 1.64 -1.29
N ILE A 11 20.53 1.28 -0.44
CA ILE A 11 19.21 1.90 -0.38
C ILE A 11 18.93 2.44 1.02
N LYS A 12 18.08 3.46 1.12
CA LYS A 12 17.68 4.03 2.41
C LYS A 12 16.19 3.85 2.61
N VAL A 13 15.78 3.14 3.66
CA VAL A 13 14.37 2.90 4.01
C VAL A 13 14.13 3.35 5.44
N ALA A 14 13.14 4.22 5.64
CA ALA A 14 12.73 4.70 6.97
C ALA A 14 13.87 5.31 7.82
N GLY A 15 14.90 5.86 7.15
CA GLY A 15 16.05 6.47 7.81
C GLY A 15 17.24 5.52 8.02
N VAL A 16 17.07 4.22 7.78
CA VAL A 16 18.12 3.20 7.88
C VAL A 16 18.68 2.90 6.49
N GLU A 17 19.99 2.77 6.40
CA GLU A 17 20.70 2.41 5.17
C GLU A 17 20.93 0.90 5.11
N TYR A 18 20.65 0.30 3.95
CA TYR A 18 20.78 -1.13 3.70
C TYR A 18 21.62 -1.35 2.46
N GLN A 19 22.51 -2.35 2.52
CA GLN A 19 23.29 -2.81 1.38
C GLN A 19 22.76 -4.17 0.94
N LEU A 20 22.33 -4.26 -0.31
CA LEU A 20 21.70 -5.45 -0.88
C LEU A 20 22.47 -5.89 -2.12
N HIS A 21 22.60 -7.20 -2.30
CA HIS A 21 23.06 -7.76 -3.58
C HIS A 21 21.88 -7.73 -4.54
N CYS A 22 22.04 -7.06 -5.69
CA CYS A 22 20.97 -6.91 -6.66
C CYS A 22 21.57 -6.88 -8.08
N PRO A 23 21.05 -7.72 -9.01
CA PRO A 23 21.50 -7.71 -10.38
C PRO A 23 21.06 -6.40 -11.07
N LYS A 24 21.85 -5.94 -12.05
CA LYS A 24 21.73 -4.57 -12.62
C LYS A 24 20.36 -4.26 -13.21
N ASP A 25 19.69 -5.26 -13.75
CA ASP A 25 18.37 -5.20 -14.35
C ASP A 25 17.26 -4.96 -13.32
N GLU A 26 17.42 -5.43 -12.08
CA GLU A 26 16.44 -5.27 -11.00
C GLU A 26 16.68 -4.03 -10.13
N GLN A 27 17.89 -3.45 -10.15
CA GLN A 27 18.27 -2.31 -9.29
C GLN A 27 17.28 -1.13 -9.38
N ARG A 28 16.80 -0.81 -10.59
CA ARG A 28 15.82 0.26 -10.79
C ARG A 28 14.49 -0.04 -10.11
N GLY A 29 14.02 -1.29 -10.17
CA GLY A 29 12.81 -1.74 -9.50
C GLY A 29 12.94 -1.62 -7.98
N LEU A 30 14.07 -2.06 -7.44
CA LEU A 30 14.37 -1.97 -6.01
C LEU A 30 14.42 -0.53 -5.50
N LEU A 31 15.06 0.39 -6.22
CA LEU A 31 15.10 1.81 -5.88
C LEU A 31 13.70 2.43 -5.86
N ASN A 32 12.88 2.13 -6.87
CA ASN A 32 11.51 2.59 -6.94
C ASN A 32 10.65 2.04 -5.78
N ALA A 33 10.83 0.77 -5.44
CA ALA A 33 10.13 0.13 -4.31
C ALA A 33 10.52 0.79 -2.97
N ALA A 34 11.81 1.06 -2.76
CA ALA A 34 12.30 1.75 -1.57
C ALA A 34 11.71 3.18 -1.45
N ASP A 35 11.67 3.92 -2.56
CA ASP A 35 11.06 5.25 -2.61
C ASP A 35 9.55 5.22 -2.35
N TYR A 36 8.84 4.24 -2.92
CA TYR A 36 7.41 4.05 -2.69
C TYR A 36 7.12 3.77 -1.21
N LEU A 37 7.84 2.81 -0.62
CA LEU A 37 7.73 2.48 0.79
C LEU A 37 8.03 3.70 1.67
N ASN A 38 9.09 4.45 1.39
CA ASN A 38 9.44 5.67 2.14
C ASN A 38 8.32 6.72 2.13
N LYS A 39 7.61 6.89 1.01
CA LYS A 39 6.46 7.82 0.92
C LYS A 39 5.33 7.36 1.83
N LYS A 40 5.00 6.06 1.83
CA LYS A 40 4.00 5.47 2.72
C LYS A 40 4.38 5.62 4.20
N VAL A 41 5.63 5.31 4.57
CA VAL A 41 6.13 5.50 5.94
C VAL A 41 5.98 6.95 6.39
N LYS A 42 6.35 7.92 5.54
CA LYS A 42 6.19 9.36 5.84
C LYS A 42 4.71 9.73 5.99
N LYS A 43 3.82 9.18 5.16
CA LYS A 43 2.35 9.41 5.26
C LYS A 43 1.82 8.92 6.61
N ILE A 44 2.09 7.67 6.96
CA ILE A 44 1.65 7.06 8.24
C ILE A 44 2.23 7.83 9.43
N LYS A 45 3.53 8.17 9.39
CA LYS A 45 4.17 8.92 10.49
C LYS A 45 3.58 10.32 10.67
N ARG A 46 3.11 10.97 9.60
CA ARG A 46 2.42 12.27 9.67
C ARG A 46 1.02 12.15 10.28
N GLN A 47 0.28 11.09 9.95
CA GLN A 47 -1.06 10.82 10.47
C GLN A 47 -1.00 10.35 11.94
N ALA A 48 -0.10 9.42 12.24
CA ALA A 48 0.07 8.80 13.55
C ALA A 48 1.39 9.24 14.20
N LYS A 49 1.43 10.50 14.65
CA LYS A 49 2.64 11.12 15.22
C LYS A 49 3.21 10.35 16.42
N PHE A 50 2.35 9.67 17.17
CA PHE A 50 2.70 8.89 18.36
C PHE A 50 3.44 7.57 18.04
N LEU A 51 3.38 7.05 16.81
CA LEU A 51 4.08 5.83 16.43
C LEU A 51 5.58 6.07 16.23
N SER A 52 6.43 5.13 16.64
CA SER A 52 7.85 5.16 16.26
C SER A 52 8.02 4.99 14.75
N ILE A 53 9.17 5.40 14.21
CA ILE A 53 9.46 5.22 12.78
C ILE A 53 9.44 3.75 12.38
N GLU A 54 9.94 2.86 13.26
CA GLU A 54 9.92 1.41 13.07
C GLU A 54 8.49 0.86 12.94
N LYS A 55 7.57 1.25 13.85
CA LYS A 55 6.16 0.85 13.76
C LYS A 55 5.48 1.38 12.50
N ALA A 56 5.78 2.63 12.12
CA ALA A 56 5.27 3.20 10.87
C ALA A 56 5.80 2.45 9.63
N SER A 57 7.05 1.95 9.65
CA SER A 57 7.62 1.12 8.59
C SER A 57 6.91 -0.21 8.43
N VAL A 58 6.64 -0.90 9.54
CA VAL A 58 5.91 -2.18 9.51
C VAL A 58 4.50 -1.98 8.97
N LEU A 59 3.78 -0.96 9.45
CA LEU A 59 2.43 -0.65 8.96
C LEU A 59 2.43 -0.29 7.47
N ALA A 60 3.40 0.51 7.02
CA ALA A 60 3.54 0.84 5.61
C ALA A 60 3.81 -0.41 4.75
N GLY A 61 4.66 -1.32 5.21
CA GLY A 61 4.94 -2.58 4.53
C GLY A 61 3.69 -3.46 4.40
N LEU A 62 2.90 -3.55 5.47
CA LEU A 62 1.62 -4.27 5.46
C LEU A 62 0.61 -3.62 4.51
N GLU A 63 0.53 -2.28 4.47
CA GLU A 63 -0.34 -1.55 3.54
C GLU A 63 0.03 -1.84 2.08
N VAL A 64 1.33 -1.78 1.73
CA VAL A 64 1.83 -2.10 0.38
C VAL A 64 1.56 -3.56 0.01
N ALA A 65 1.76 -4.50 0.93
CA ALA A 65 1.46 -5.91 0.68
C ALA A 65 -0.05 -6.14 0.46
N ASN A 66 -0.89 -5.47 1.23
CA ASN A 66 -2.34 -5.53 1.05
C ASN A 66 -2.80 -4.91 -0.27
N GLU A 67 -2.18 -3.82 -0.72
CA GLU A 67 -2.45 -3.24 -2.05
C GLU A 67 -2.17 -4.25 -3.16
N LEU A 68 -1.01 -4.93 -3.11
CA LEU A 68 -0.63 -5.94 -4.09
C LEU A 68 -1.64 -7.11 -4.13
N LEU A 69 -1.99 -7.65 -2.97
CA LEU A 69 -2.94 -8.78 -2.87
C LEU A 69 -4.36 -8.42 -3.33
N ASN A 70 -4.74 -7.13 -3.26
CA ASN A 70 -6.04 -6.65 -3.71
C ASN A 70 -6.03 -6.18 -5.16
N SER A 71 -4.87 -5.80 -5.73
CA SER A 71 -4.76 -5.52 -7.16
C SER A 71 -4.93 -6.78 -8.02
N ASP A 72 -4.54 -7.94 -7.49
CA ASP A 72 -4.72 -9.24 -8.15
C ASP A 72 -6.17 -9.76 -8.11
N LYS A 73 -7.06 -9.10 -7.35
CA LYS A 73 -8.49 -9.42 -7.28
C LYS A 73 -9.34 -8.72 -8.34
N VAL A 74 -8.72 -8.03 -9.31
CA VAL A 74 -9.41 -7.36 -10.43
C VAL A 74 -9.32 -8.19 -11.71
N GLU A 75 -9.62 -9.49 -11.65
CA GLU A 75 -10.25 -10.24 -12.74
C GLU A 75 -11.16 -11.31 -12.10
N ILE A 76 -12.37 -11.45 -12.66
CA ILE A 76 -13.48 -12.32 -12.26
C ILE A 76 -14.43 -11.67 -11.22
N SER A 77 -15.47 -11.07 -11.79
CA SER A 77 -16.83 -10.97 -11.25
C SER A 77 -17.19 -12.03 -10.20
N GLU A 78 -17.29 -11.62 -8.95
CA GLU A 78 -18.55 -11.54 -8.19
C GLU A 78 -18.27 -10.94 -6.79
N PRO A 79 -19.04 -9.93 -6.33
CA PRO A 79 -19.12 -9.59 -4.92
C PRO A 79 -20.02 -10.63 -4.22
N HIS A 80 -19.86 -10.82 -2.90
CA HIS A 80 -20.86 -11.27 -1.91
C HIS A 80 -20.23 -12.14 -0.80
N THR A 81 -20.01 -11.52 0.35
CA THR A 81 -20.49 -12.02 1.65
C THR A 81 -20.94 -10.76 2.39
N GLU A 82 -22.14 -10.28 2.07
CA GLU A 82 -23.35 -10.53 2.87
C GLU A 82 -23.24 -9.99 4.29
N LEU A 83 -23.65 -8.72 4.46
CA LEU A 83 -24.47 -8.29 5.58
C LEU A 83 -25.53 -7.32 5.02
N ASP A 84 -26.75 -7.84 5.01
CA ASP A 84 -28.06 -7.17 5.09
C ASP A 84 -28.78 -6.64 3.83
N SER A 85 -29.69 -7.50 3.37
CA SER A 85 -31.07 -7.28 2.88
C SER A 85 -31.51 -5.92 2.29
N SER A 86 -31.91 -5.94 1.01
CA SER A 86 -33.24 -5.53 0.48
C SER A 86 -33.15 -5.03 -0.96
N GLU A 87 -33.99 -5.61 -1.82
CA GLU A 87 -34.04 -5.49 -3.27
C GLU A 87 -34.43 -4.10 -3.80
N LYS A 88 -33.84 -3.70 -4.94
CA LYS A 88 -34.58 -3.36 -6.18
C LYS A 88 -33.66 -3.04 -7.36
N GLU A 89 -33.61 -4.01 -8.28
CA GLU A 89 -33.75 -3.91 -9.73
C GLU A 89 -33.73 -2.51 -10.40
N ILE A 90 -32.85 -2.32 -11.41
CA ILE A 90 -33.17 -2.03 -12.83
C ILE A 90 -32.01 -1.29 -13.57
N VAL A 91 -31.38 -2.04 -14.49
CA VAL A 91 -31.09 -1.73 -15.91
C VAL A 91 -30.06 -0.64 -16.29
N GLU A 92 -28.89 -1.14 -16.69
CA GLU A 92 -28.15 -0.90 -17.95
C GLU A 92 -28.51 0.33 -18.82
N SER A 93 -27.53 1.24 -19.01
CA SER A 93 -26.98 1.61 -20.33
C SER A 93 -26.23 2.96 -20.28
N LYS A 94 -25.11 3.00 -21.03
CA LYS A 94 -24.65 4.11 -21.88
C LYS A 94 -23.62 5.12 -21.35
N GLU A 95 -22.51 5.12 -22.10
CA GLU A 95 -21.58 6.19 -22.50
C GLU A 95 -21.29 7.40 -21.58
N ILE A 96 -19.99 7.57 -21.35
CA ILE A 96 -19.19 8.80 -21.50
C ILE A 96 -19.78 10.09 -20.92
N SER A 97 -19.21 10.56 -19.81
CA SER A 97 -18.84 11.98 -19.68
C SER A 97 -18.02 12.19 -18.41
N GLU A 98 -16.87 12.83 -18.61
CA GLU A 98 -16.21 13.77 -17.71
C GLU A 98 -16.89 13.97 -16.35
N THR A 99 -16.24 13.59 -15.25
CA THR A 99 -16.13 14.50 -14.10
C THR A 99 -15.01 14.06 -13.17
N GLU A 100 -14.23 15.05 -12.74
CA GLU A 100 -13.48 15.04 -11.50
C GLU A 100 -14.27 14.33 -10.39
N GLN A 101 -13.64 13.41 -9.65
CA GLN A 101 -13.71 13.33 -8.18
C GLN A 101 -13.07 12.04 -7.63
N ASN A 102 -12.15 12.26 -6.69
CA ASN A 102 -12.13 11.58 -5.40
C ASN A 102 -11.53 10.16 -5.33
N THR A 103 -10.20 10.06 -5.41
CA THR A 103 -9.47 8.86 -4.98
C THR A 103 -9.30 8.81 -3.45
N ASN A 104 -10.39 8.88 -2.68
CA ASN A 104 -10.40 8.58 -1.24
C ASN A 104 -10.86 7.14 -0.99
N LYS A 105 -10.22 6.14 -1.63
CA LYS A 105 -10.45 4.71 -1.32
C LYS A 105 -9.26 4.04 -0.61
N THR A 106 -8.10 4.70 -0.55
CA THR A 106 -6.89 4.14 0.11
C THR A 106 -6.71 4.57 1.57
N ASP A 107 -7.62 5.36 2.14
CA ASP A 107 -7.48 5.86 3.51
C ASP A 107 -8.26 5.06 4.55
N ASP A 108 -9.11 4.11 4.14
CA ASP A 108 -9.96 3.37 5.07
C ASP A 108 -9.16 2.42 5.98
N LEU A 109 -8.15 1.72 5.45
CA LEU A 109 -7.33 0.80 6.25
C LEU A 109 -6.34 1.52 7.16
N SER A 110 -5.64 2.56 6.67
CA SER A 110 -4.67 3.30 7.47
C SER A 110 -5.37 4.06 8.60
N ILE A 111 -6.58 4.61 8.36
CA ILE A 111 -7.37 5.27 9.40
C ILE A 111 -7.85 4.23 10.43
N LYS A 112 -8.39 3.07 10.00
CA LYS A 112 -8.85 2.01 10.91
C LYS A 112 -7.73 1.47 11.79
N LEU A 113 -6.58 1.13 11.20
CA LEU A 113 -5.43 0.61 11.95
C LEU A 113 -4.86 1.65 12.92
N VAL A 114 -4.78 2.93 12.52
CA VAL A 114 -4.30 4.00 13.41
C VAL A 114 -5.30 4.27 14.55
N SER A 115 -6.61 4.23 14.27
CA SER A 115 -7.66 4.37 15.29
C SER A 115 -7.59 3.26 16.33
N GLU A 116 -7.53 2.00 15.87
CA GLU A 116 -7.43 0.83 16.74
C GLU A 116 -6.19 0.89 17.64
N ILE A 117 -5.01 1.23 17.07
CA ILE A 117 -3.77 1.35 17.86
C ILE A 117 -3.89 2.49 18.88
N SER A 118 -4.51 3.62 18.51
CA SER A 118 -4.70 4.73 19.43
C SER A 118 -5.65 4.37 20.58
N GLU A 119 -6.68 3.55 20.35
CA GLU A 119 -7.60 3.07 21.39
C GLU A 119 -6.90 2.08 22.32
N LEU A 120 -6.13 1.14 21.78
CA LEU A 120 -5.34 0.18 22.56
C LEU A 120 -4.29 0.85 23.45
N SER A 121 -3.76 2.03 23.06
CA SER A 121 -2.80 2.78 23.87
C SER A 121 -3.42 3.61 25.00
N LYS A 122 -4.75 3.77 25.03
CA LYS A 122 -5.47 4.53 26.08
C LYS A 122 -5.94 3.66 27.25
N LEU A 123 -5.90 2.33 27.08
CA LEU A 123 -6.14 1.34 28.12
C LEU A 123 -4.87 1.09 28.94
#